data_AF-A0AB39RF65-F1
#
_entry.id   AF-A0AB39RF65-F1
#
_cell.length_a   1.000
_cell.length_b   1.000
_cell.length_c   1.000
_cell.angle_alpha   90.00
_cell.angle_beta   90.00
_cell.angle_gamma   90.00
#
_symmetry.space_group_name_H-M   'P 1'
#
loop_
_entity.id
_entity.type
_entity.pdbx_description
1 polymer ?
#
loop_
_entity_poly.entity_id
_entity_poly.type
_entity_poly.pdbx_seq_one_letter_code
_entity_poly.pdbx_strand_id
1 'polypeptide(L)'
;MATESSAAPLRLYFVDDGGNARTTACFASLGIDLAHVDVANQRWRAFRAELDADARLEIPVDSSLHSVKLVGARGRHVHRSRSTDRVTHRQHCQEVVLRGLRTIAAIPGARVRAVYRETDDYGRDRPALYAALLRQLNAELAKSGIHGVVIVDGDGTEGALRRAHRALPDEGRHIVGDPVFRPARALDLLQGADMLAYSAYQAIAKHPSRAFMWHWFGSTFPGAHGPSSL
;
A
#
# COMPACT_ATOMS: atom_id res chain seq x y z
N MET A 1 -24.57 -35.80 -5.79
CA MET A 1 -24.15 -34.42 -6.09
C MET A 1 -23.35 -33.91 -4.91
N ALA A 2 -22.03 -33.88 -5.02
CA ALA A 2 -21.21 -33.22 -4.01
C ALA A 2 -21.43 -31.71 -4.16
N THR A 3 -21.98 -31.06 -3.13
CA THR A 3 -21.95 -29.62 -3.02
C THR A 3 -20.49 -29.19 -3.02
N GLU A 4 -20.04 -28.55 -4.10
CA GLU A 4 -18.77 -27.82 -4.07
C GLU A 4 -18.81 -26.91 -2.84
N SER A 5 -17.94 -27.21 -1.89
CA SER A 5 -17.69 -26.33 -0.76
C SER A 5 -17.04 -25.08 -1.35
N SER A 6 -17.87 -24.11 -1.73
CA SER A 6 -17.39 -22.77 -2.06
C SER A 6 -16.71 -22.26 -0.79
N ALA A 7 -15.39 -22.14 -0.83
CA ALA A 7 -14.63 -21.57 0.26
C ALA A 7 -15.25 -20.21 0.62
N ALA A 8 -15.42 -19.94 1.92
CA ALA A 8 -16.00 -18.68 2.37
C ALA A 8 -15.24 -17.50 1.73
N PRO A 9 -15.96 -16.46 1.24
CA PRO A 9 -15.31 -15.34 0.57
C PRO A 9 -14.32 -14.66 1.53
N LEU A 10 -13.10 -14.46 1.02
CA LEU A 10 -11.97 -13.91 1.76
C LEU A 10 -11.41 -12.69 1.02
N ARG A 11 -11.03 -11.65 1.76
CA ARG A 11 -10.32 -10.48 1.23
C ARG A 11 -8.96 -10.34 1.89
N LEU A 12 -7.93 -10.12 1.08
CA LEU A 12 -6.59 -9.80 1.55
C LEU A 12 -6.42 -8.28 1.59
N TYR A 13 -5.96 -7.73 2.70
CA TYR A 13 -5.57 -6.33 2.83
C TYR A 13 -4.04 -6.24 2.95
N PHE A 14 -3.40 -5.58 2.01
CA PHE A 14 -1.97 -5.22 2.07
C PHE A 14 -1.86 -3.82 2.65
N VAL A 15 -1.16 -3.67 3.77
CA VAL A 15 -1.10 -2.42 4.53
C VAL A 15 0.35 -1.98 4.69
N ASP A 16 0.60 -0.71 4.44
CA ASP A 16 1.88 -0.07 4.72
C ASP A 16 1.66 1.29 5.39
N ASP A 17 2.69 1.76 6.10
CA ASP A 17 2.70 3.06 6.74
C ASP A 17 3.45 4.12 5.93
N GLY A 18 3.01 5.35 6.13
CA GLY A 18 3.65 6.54 5.61
C GLY A 18 3.72 7.60 6.72
N GLY A 19 4.22 8.78 6.37
CA GLY A 19 4.43 9.84 7.35
C GLY A 19 5.89 10.19 7.53
N ASN A 20 6.18 10.94 8.58
CA ASN A 20 7.53 11.38 8.92
C ASN A 20 7.90 11.18 10.39
N ALA A 21 7.08 10.44 11.14
CA ALA A 21 7.24 10.18 12.57
C ALA A 21 7.35 11.43 13.47
N ARG A 22 6.98 12.61 12.96
CA ARG A 22 7.15 13.90 13.66
C ARG A 22 5.89 14.75 13.69
N THR A 23 5.16 14.77 12.56
CA THR A 23 3.99 15.62 12.39
C THR A 23 2.80 14.84 11.87
N THR A 24 3.03 13.67 11.26
CA THR A 24 1.98 12.91 10.59
C THR A 24 2.27 11.42 10.66
N ALA A 25 1.28 10.66 11.12
CA ALA A 25 1.18 9.22 10.92
C ALA A 25 0.16 8.97 9.80
N CYS A 26 0.47 8.03 8.90
CA CYS A 26 -0.41 7.66 7.81
C CYS A 26 -0.37 6.15 7.59
N PHE A 27 -1.50 5.54 7.25
CA PHE A 27 -1.56 4.19 6.74
C PHE A 27 -2.34 4.18 5.43
N ALA A 28 -1.94 3.31 4.51
CA ALA A 28 -2.76 2.95 3.36
C ALA A 28 -2.99 1.45 3.32
N SER A 29 -4.13 1.06 2.77
CA SER A 29 -4.51 -0.34 2.58
C SER A 29 -4.98 -0.58 1.16
N LEU A 30 -4.57 -1.72 0.61
CA LEU A 30 -5.03 -2.30 -0.65
C LEU A 30 -5.79 -3.59 -0.35
N GLY A 31 -7.11 -3.56 -0.45
CA GLY A 31 -7.98 -4.72 -0.34
C GLY A 31 -8.21 -5.40 -1.69
N ILE A 32 -8.01 -6.71 -1.75
CA ILE A 32 -8.25 -7.53 -2.95
C ILE A 32 -8.98 -8.80 -2.51
N ASP A 33 -10.14 -9.06 -3.13
CA ASP A 33 -10.84 -10.33 -2.92
C ASP A 33 -9.97 -11.49 -3.40
N LEU A 34 -9.97 -12.60 -2.67
CA LEU A 34 -9.13 -13.77 -2.96
C LEU A 34 -9.31 -14.26 -4.40
N ALA A 35 -10.54 -14.19 -4.91
CA ALA A 35 -10.90 -14.53 -6.29
C ALA A 35 -10.17 -13.67 -7.36
N HIS A 36 -9.66 -12.49 -7.00
CA HIS A 36 -8.96 -11.57 -7.90
C HIS A 36 -7.45 -11.49 -7.64
N VAL A 37 -6.91 -12.24 -6.68
CA VAL A 37 -5.48 -12.18 -6.31
C VAL A 37 -4.57 -12.59 -7.46
N ASP A 38 -4.94 -13.61 -8.24
CA ASP A 38 -4.14 -14.04 -9.39
C ASP A 38 -4.08 -12.97 -10.48
N VAL A 39 -5.21 -12.30 -10.75
CA VAL A 39 -5.29 -11.17 -11.70
C VAL A 39 -4.45 -10.00 -11.19
N ALA A 40 -4.54 -9.68 -9.90
CA ALA A 40 -3.73 -8.64 -9.27
C ALA A 40 -2.23 -8.91 -9.42
N ASN A 41 -1.79 -10.13 -9.10
CA ASN A 41 -0.41 -10.56 -9.24
C ASN A 41 0.06 -10.56 -10.70
N GLN A 42 -0.79 -10.99 -11.64
CA GLN A 42 -0.46 -10.96 -13.07
C GLN A 42 -0.24 -9.53 -13.57
N ARG A 43 -1.14 -8.60 -13.21
CA ARG A 43 -1.01 -7.18 -13.56
C ARG A 43 0.25 -6.56 -12.96
N TRP A 44 0.54 -6.88 -11.71
CA TRP A 44 1.76 -6.39 -11.08
C TRP A 44 3.02 -6.94 -11.77
N ARG A 45 3.07 -8.26 -12.07
CA ARG A 45 4.19 -8.86 -12.82
C ARG A 45 4.35 -8.24 -14.21
N ALA A 46 3.27 -7.94 -14.92
CA ALA A 46 3.33 -7.24 -16.21
C ALA A 46 3.96 -5.85 -16.04
N PHE A 47 3.53 -5.08 -15.04
CA PHE A 47 4.17 -3.81 -14.69
C PHE A 47 5.67 -3.97 -14.37
N ARG A 48 6.07 -5.02 -13.63
CA ARG A 48 7.49 -5.28 -13.36
C ARG A 48 8.27 -5.58 -14.64
N ALA A 49 7.70 -6.36 -15.56
CA ALA A 49 8.32 -6.65 -16.86
C ALA A 49 8.45 -5.40 -17.74
N GLU A 50 7.48 -4.49 -17.71
CA GLU A 50 7.56 -3.19 -18.41
C GLU A 50 8.71 -2.32 -17.89
N LEU A 51 8.94 -2.29 -16.58
CA LEU A 51 10.04 -1.52 -15.98
C LEU A 51 11.42 -2.09 -16.33
N ASP A 52 11.51 -3.41 -16.46
CA ASP A 52 12.74 -4.11 -16.87
C ASP A 52 13.06 -3.85 -18.35
N ALA A 53 12.03 -3.87 -19.21
CA ALA A 53 12.16 -3.64 -20.64
C ALA A 53 12.33 -2.15 -21.03
N ASP A 54 11.93 -1.20 -20.17
CA ASP A 54 12.07 0.23 -20.43
C ASP A 54 13.55 0.64 -20.35
N ALA A 55 14.19 0.85 -21.50
CA ALA A 55 15.62 1.21 -21.61
C ALA A 55 16.01 2.51 -20.86
N ARG A 56 15.03 3.32 -20.43
CA ARG A 56 15.29 4.52 -19.62
C ARG A 56 15.41 4.21 -18.12
N LEU A 57 14.97 3.02 -17.71
CA LEU A 57 14.84 2.59 -16.32
C LEU A 57 15.69 1.35 -16.04
N GLU A 58 15.54 0.30 -16.85
CA GLU A 58 16.24 -1.00 -16.71
C GLU A 58 16.18 -1.54 -15.28
N ILE A 59 14.99 -1.44 -14.65
CA ILE A 59 14.77 -1.87 -13.26
C ILE A 59 14.43 -3.37 -13.26
N PRO A 60 15.31 -4.26 -12.75
CA PRO A 60 15.09 -5.70 -12.80
C PRO A 60 13.78 -6.12 -12.13
N VAL A 61 13.13 -7.15 -12.66
CA VAL A 61 11.83 -7.66 -12.15
C VAL A 61 11.85 -8.06 -10.67
N ASP A 62 12.99 -8.49 -10.14
CA ASP A 62 13.20 -8.92 -8.76
C ASP A 62 13.68 -7.79 -7.82
N SER A 63 13.96 -6.60 -8.34
CA SER A 63 14.41 -5.48 -7.53
C SER A 63 13.30 -4.95 -6.62
N SER A 64 13.61 -4.60 -5.38
CA SER A 64 12.65 -3.91 -4.52
C SER A 64 12.34 -2.50 -5.05
N LEU A 65 11.05 -2.22 -5.23
CA LEU A 65 10.50 -0.87 -5.40
C LEU A 65 10.18 -0.30 -4.02
N HIS A 66 10.75 0.87 -3.72
CA HIS A 66 10.43 1.63 -2.52
C HIS A 66 10.27 3.10 -2.90
N SER A 67 9.08 3.64 -2.65
CA SER A 67 8.63 4.92 -3.24
C SER A 67 9.53 6.08 -2.88
N VAL A 68 9.98 6.16 -1.63
CA VAL A 68 10.93 7.20 -1.16
C VAL A 68 12.23 7.16 -1.95
N LYS A 69 12.74 5.95 -2.24
CA LYS A 69 13.96 5.74 -3.02
C LYS A 69 13.74 6.10 -4.49
N LEU A 70 12.67 5.62 -5.11
CA LEU A 70 12.33 5.91 -6.51
C LEU A 70 12.14 7.41 -6.75
N VAL A 71 11.31 8.06 -5.96
CA VAL A 71 11.04 9.50 -6.07
C VAL A 71 12.26 10.37 -5.74
N GLY A 72 13.20 9.82 -4.95
CA GLY A 72 14.51 10.40 -4.71
C GLY A 72 15.56 10.11 -5.79
N ALA A 73 15.25 9.26 -6.77
CA ALA A 73 16.20 8.66 -7.72
C ALA A 73 17.40 8.01 -7.00
N ARG A 74 17.14 7.23 -5.96
CA ARG A 74 18.13 6.55 -5.12
C ARG A 74 17.98 5.04 -5.23
N GLY A 75 19.09 4.32 -5.14
CA GLY A 75 19.11 2.85 -5.06
C GLY A 75 19.87 2.21 -6.21
N ARG A 76 20.41 1.03 -5.97
CA ARG A 76 21.36 0.36 -6.89
C ARG A 76 20.82 0.16 -8.31
N HIS A 77 19.54 -0.19 -8.44
CA HIS A 77 18.92 -0.50 -9.73
C HIS A 77 18.45 0.74 -10.47
N VAL A 78 18.11 1.80 -9.73
CA VAL A 78 17.78 3.11 -10.31
C VAL A 78 18.98 3.67 -11.08
N HIS A 79 20.20 3.45 -10.61
CA HIS A 79 21.41 3.97 -11.25
C HIS A 79 21.96 3.14 -12.43
N ARG A 80 21.29 2.06 -12.86
CA ARG A 80 21.79 1.28 -14.02
C ARG A 80 21.60 2.02 -15.34
N SER A 81 20.52 2.80 -15.48
CA SER A 81 20.29 3.57 -16.70
C SER A 81 21.36 4.66 -16.88
N ARG A 82 21.94 4.72 -18.08
CA ARG A 82 23.04 5.62 -18.47
C ARG A 82 22.62 7.07 -18.76
N SER A 83 21.55 7.58 -18.13
CA SER A 83 21.13 8.96 -18.37
C SER A 83 22.16 9.95 -17.82
N THR A 84 22.81 10.71 -18.70
CA THR A 84 23.69 11.83 -18.34
C THR A 84 22.90 13.01 -17.78
N ASP A 85 21.61 13.10 -18.10
CA ASP A 85 20.67 14.06 -17.52
C ASP A 85 20.05 13.51 -16.23
N ARG A 86 20.45 14.11 -15.10
CA ARG A 86 19.97 13.76 -13.76
C ARG A 86 18.52 14.18 -13.51
N VAL A 87 18.06 15.27 -14.14
CA VAL A 87 16.70 15.79 -13.96
C VAL A 87 15.70 14.86 -14.65
N THR A 88 15.96 14.55 -15.92
CA THR A 88 15.14 13.61 -16.70
C THR A 88 15.14 12.22 -16.06
N HIS A 89 16.30 11.73 -15.62
CA HIS A 89 16.36 10.44 -14.93
C HIS A 89 15.48 10.41 -13.67
N ARG A 90 15.51 11.48 -12.86
CA ARG A 90 14.65 11.59 -11.67
C ARG A 90 13.17 11.58 -12.05
N GLN A 91 12.77 12.26 -13.12
CA GLN A 91 11.39 12.26 -13.60
C GLN A 91 10.94 10.86 -14.01
N HIS A 92 11.79 10.09 -14.72
CA HIS A 92 11.49 8.69 -15.04
C HIS A 92 11.31 7.84 -13.78
N CYS A 93 12.16 8.02 -12.76
CA CYS A 93 12.03 7.28 -11.50
C CYS A 93 10.76 7.65 -10.73
N GLN A 94 10.33 8.92 -10.78
CA GLN A 94 9.07 9.38 -10.22
C GLN A 94 7.88 8.76 -10.96
N GLU A 95 7.97 8.65 -12.28
CA GLU A 95 6.94 8.03 -13.13
C GLU A 95 6.66 6.57 -12.74
N VAL A 96 7.67 5.83 -12.28
CA VAL A 96 7.51 4.43 -11.80
C VAL A 96 6.43 4.33 -10.72
N VAL A 97 6.40 5.27 -9.78
CA VAL A 97 5.39 5.25 -8.71
C VAL A 97 4.01 5.51 -9.29
N LEU A 98 3.87 6.50 -10.18
CA LEU A 98 2.58 6.77 -10.83
C LEU A 98 2.09 5.59 -11.69
N ARG A 99 2.99 4.90 -12.41
CA ARG A 99 2.66 3.68 -13.16
C ARG A 99 2.18 2.57 -12.21
N GLY A 100 2.86 2.34 -11.10
CA GLY A 100 2.42 1.37 -10.09
C GLY A 100 1.06 1.68 -9.49
N LEU A 101 0.78 2.95 -9.16
CA LEU A 101 -0.55 3.39 -8.70
C LEU A 101 -1.64 3.10 -9.75
N ARG A 102 -1.37 3.38 -11.03
CA ARG A 102 -2.29 3.08 -12.14
C ARG A 102 -2.50 1.58 -12.32
N THR A 103 -1.45 0.78 -12.13
CA THR A 103 -1.56 -0.70 -12.15
C THR A 103 -2.51 -1.18 -11.05
N ILE A 104 -2.41 -0.62 -9.84
CA ILE A 104 -3.33 -0.94 -8.73
C ILE A 104 -4.77 -0.54 -9.08
N ALA A 105 -4.97 0.67 -9.61
CA ALA A 105 -6.29 1.17 -9.99
C ALA A 105 -6.96 0.32 -11.08
N ALA A 106 -6.17 -0.35 -11.92
CA ALA A 106 -6.66 -1.24 -12.97
C ALA A 106 -7.00 -2.66 -12.49
N ILE A 107 -6.74 -3.00 -11.22
CA ILE A 107 -7.10 -4.31 -10.65
C ILE A 107 -8.62 -4.35 -10.39
N PRO A 108 -9.36 -5.30 -10.99
CA PRO A 108 -10.79 -5.43 -10.76
C PRO A 108 -11.11 -5.61 -9.28
N GLY A 109 -12.06 -4.81 -8.78
CA GLY A 109 -12.52 -4.90 -7.40
C GLY A 109 -11.51 -4.42 -6.34
N ALA A 110 -10.36 -3.86 -6.71
CA ALA A 110 -9.42 -3.31 -5.75
C ALA A 110 -10.08 -2.23 -4.87
N ARG A 111 -9.81 -2.31 -3.57
CA ARG A 111 -10.29 -1.38 -2.55
C ARG A 111 -9.10 -0.62 -2.00
N VAL A 112 -9.04 0.68 -2.22
CA VAL A 112 -7.97 1.53 -1.68
C VAL A 112 -8.55 2.39 -0.57
N ARG A 113 -7.83 2.47 0.55
CA ARG A 113 -8.16 3.37 1.66
C ARG A 113 -6.86 3.91 2.24
N ALA A 114 -6.84 5.20 2.55
CA ALA A 114 -5.76 5.82 3.31
C ALA A 114 -6.34 6.61 4.48
N VAL A 115 -5.67 6.52 5.63
CA VAL A 115 -6.03 7.24 6.84
C VAL A 115 -4.80 7.96 7.38
N TYR A 116 -5.02 9.08 8.04
CA TYR A 116 -3.92 9.82 8.64
C TYR A 116 -4.32 10.50 9.93
N ARG A 117 -3.31 10.91 10.67
CA ARG A 117 -3.43 11.73 11.87
C ARG A 117 -2.23 12.66 11.97
N GLU A 118 -2.48 13.93 12.26
CA GLU A 118 -1.43 14.85 12.71
C GLU A 118 -1.03 14.48 14.14
N THR A 119 0.27 14.46 14.43
CA THR A 119 0.78 13.90 15.67
C THR A 119 2.05 14.60 16.13
N ASP A 120 2.19 14.76 17.44
CA ASP A 120 3.41 15.12 18.17
C ASP A 120 3.99 13.93 18.96
N ASP A 121 3.22 12.84 19.11
CA ASP A 121 3.57 11.59 19.77
C ASP A 121 3.28 10.40 18.85
N TYR A 122 4.24 10.15 17.94
CA TYR A 122 4.13 9.07 16.95
C TYR A 122 3.99 7.69 17.59
N GLY A 123 4.63 7.47 18.75
CA GLY A 123 4.61 6.19 19.45
C GLY A 123 3.23 5.82 19.96
N ARG A 124 2.45 6.81 20.41
CA ARG A 124 1.03 6.66 20.79
C ARG A 124 0.11 6.64 19.57
N ASP A 125 0.29 7.59 18.66
CA ASP A 125 -0.72 7.91 17.65
C ASP A 125 -0.70 6.96 16.46
N ARG A 126 0.46 6.44 16.04
CA ARG A 126 0.54 5.47 14.95
C ARG A 126 -0.22 4.16 15.28
N PRO A 127 0.02 3.50 16.43
CA PRO A 127 -0.77 2.33 16.80
C PRO A 127 -2.27 2.62 16.94
N ALA A 128 -2.65 3.79 17.47
CA ALA A 128 -4.05 4.18 17.60
C ALA A 128 -4.72 4.40 16.23
N LEU A 129 -4.01 5.03 15.28
CA LEU A 129 -4.46 5.21 13.91
C LEU A 129 -4.64 3.85 13.20
N TYR A 130 -3.69 2.92 13.36
CA TYR A 130 -3.82 1.57 12.83
C TYR A 130 -5.03 0.83 13.42
N ALA A 131 -5.27 0.93 14.73
CA ALA A 131 -6.45 0.35 15.36
C ALA A 131 -7.76 0.96 14.82
N ALA A 132 -7.77 2.25 14.52
CA ALA A 132 -8.91 2.90 13.87
C ALA A 132 -9.14 2.38 12.44
N LEU A 133 -8.06 2.22 11.64
CA LEU A 133 -8.13 1.60 10.32
C LEU A 133 -8.71 0.18 10.41
N LEU A 134 -8.19 -0.67 11.30
CA LEU A 134 -8.68 -2.03 11.48
C LEU A 134 -10.17 -2.09 11.80
N ARG A 135 -10.67 -1.20 12.67
CA ARG A 135 -12.11 -1.13 12.97
C ARG A 135 -12.94 -0.78 11.74
N GLN A 136 -12.47 0.13 10.89
CA GLN A 136 -13.15 0.45 9.62
C GLN A 136 -13.16 -0.75 8.67
N LEU A 137 -12.02 -1.42 8.50
CA LEU A 137 -11.92 -2.62 7.65
C LEU A 137 -12.83 -3.75 8.17
N ASN A 138 -12.84 -3.98 9.49
CA ASN A 138 -13.71 -4.98 10.11
C ASN A 138 -15.19 -4.67 9.89
N ALA A 139 -15.60 -3.41 10.05
CA ALA A 139 -16.98 -2.98 9.80
C ALA A 139 -17.39 -3.13 8.33
N GLU A 140 -16.49 -2.80 7.39
CA GLU A 140 -16.71 -2.99 5.95
C GLU A 140 -16.90 -4.47 5.59
N LEU A 141 -16.06 -5.33 6.14
CA LEU A 141 -16.12 -6.77 5.98
C LEU A 141 -17.41 -7.36 6.57
N ALA A 142 -17.77 -6.94 7.80
CA ALA A 142 -19.00 -7.36 8.46
C ALA A 142 -20.24 -6.98 7.66
N LYS A 143 -20.31 -5.74 7.16
CA LYS A 143 -21.40 -5.27 6.28
C LYS A 143 -21.53 -6.12 5.01
N SER A 144 -20.42 -6.67 4.53
CA SER A 144 -20.37 -7.48 3.31
C SER A 144 -20.52 -8.99 3.57
N GLY A 145 -20.53 -9.43 4.84
CA GLY A 145 -20.50 -10.86 5.19
C GLY A 145 -19.22 -11.59 4.77
N ILE A 146 -18.13 -10.86 4.54
CA ILE A 146 -16.84 -11.39 4.03
C ILE A 146 -15.83 -11.42 5.18
N HIS A 147 -14.91 -12.38 5.19
CA HIS A 147 -13.78 -12.37 6.14
C HIS A 147 -12.53 -11.76 5.51
N GLY A 148 -11.62 -11.24 6.32
CA GLY A 148 -10.40 -10.62 5.84
C GLY A 148 -9.15 -11.03 6.59
N VAL A 149 -8.02 -11.03 5.88
CA VAL A 149 -6.67 -11.18 6.44
C VAL A 149 -5.89 -9.90 6.15
N VAL A 150 -5.16 -9.40 7.15
CA VAL A 150 -4.33 -8.20 7.00
C VAL A 150 -2.87 -8.61 6.95
N ILE A 151 -2.20 -8.21 5.87
CA ILE A 151 -0.78 -8.40 5.61
C ILE A 151 -0.15 -7.02 5.73
N VAL A 152 0.85 -6.88 6.61
CA VAL A 152 1.44 -5.58 6.96
C VAL A 152 2.93 -5.60 6.63
N ASP A 153 3.46 -4.50 6.09
CA ASP A 153 4.90 -4.35 5.97
C ASP A 153 5.56 -4.38 7.35
N GLY A 154 6.62 -5.18 7.47
CA GLY A 154 7.34 -5.37 8.71
C GLY A 154 8.00 -6.74 8.84
N ASP A 155 8.81 -6.87 9.88
CA ASP A 155 9.58 -8.08 10.18
C ASP A 155 8.97 -8.93 11.31
N GLY A 156 7.81 -8.52 11.83
CA GLY A 156 7.09 -9.22 12.90
C GLY A 156 7.45 -8.81 14.32
N THR A 157 8.42 -7.91 14.49
CA THR A 157 8.83 -7.40 15.81
C THR A 157 7.83 -6.39 16.40
N GLU A 158 6.92 -5.87 15.57
CA GLU A 158 6.02 -4.81 15.98
C GLU A 158 4.82 -5.31 16.82
N GLY A 159 4.99 -5.29 18.15
CA GLY A 159 3.96 -5.73 19.09
C GLY A 159 2.71 -4.84 19.14
N ALA A 160 2.81 -3.55 18.79
CA ALA A 160 1.70 -2.61 18.88
C ALA A 160 0.57 -2.91 17.88
N LEU A 161 0.91 -3.20 16.63
CA LEU A 161 -0.10 -3.56 15.61
C LEU A 161 -0.74 -4.92 15.90
N ARG A 162 0.02 -5.86 16.46
CA ARG A 162 -0.52 -7.14 16.94
C ARG A 162 -1.54 -6.95 18.05
N ARG A 163 -1.25 -6.08 19.04
CA ARG A 163 -2.21 -5.74 20.09
C ARG A 163 -3.49 -5.12 19.52
N ALA A 164 -3.38 -4.30 18.48
CA ALA A 164 -4.56 -3.72 17.81
C ALA A 164 -5.49 -4.78 17.20
N HIS A 165 -4.94 -5.84 16.58
CA HIS A 165 -5.74 -6.98 16.10
C HIS A 165 -6.45 -7.73 17.23
N ARG A 166 -5.74 -7.96 18.34
CA ARG A 166 -6.28 -8.69 19.50
C ARG A 166 -7.32 -7.89 20.27
N ALA A 167 -7.33 -6.57 20.12
CA ALA A 167 -8.32 -5.68 20.72
C ALA A 167 -9.61 -5.54 19.89
N LEU A 168 -9.70 -6.16 18.71
CA LEU A 168 -10.96 -6.24 17.98
C LEU A 168 -11.97 -7.09 18.80
N PRO A 169 -13.26 -6.69 18.86
CA PRO A 169 -14.27 -7.46 19.57
C PRO A 169 -14.44 -8.84 18.91
N ASP A 170 -14.69 -9.87 19.72
CA ASP A 170 -14.95 -11.23 19.20
C ASP A 170 -16.31 -11.31 18.48
N GLU A 171 -17.34 -10.65 19.03
CA GLU A 171 -18.64 -10.52 18.39
C GLU A 171 -18.56 -9.58 17.18
N GLY A 172 -18.99 -10.06 16.00
CA GLY A 172 -18.91 -9.29 14.76
C GLY A 172 -17.49 -9.14 14.22
N ARG A 173 -16.56 -9.99 14.64
CA ARG A 173 -15.20 -10.03 14.08
C ARG A 173 -15.19 -10.68 12.71
N HIS A 174 -14.74 -9.93 11.71
CA HIS A 174 -14.52 -10.42 10.35
C HIS A 174 -13.05 -10.38 9.92
N ILE A 175 -12.17 -9.69 10.66
CA ILE A 175 -10.72 -9.80 10.47
C ILE A 175 -10.19 -11.02 11.23
N VAL A 176 -9.59 -11.94 10.50
CA VAL A 176 -9.10 -13.21 11.03
C VAL A 176 -7.69 -13.03 11.60
N GLY A 177 -7.52 -13.40 12.87
CA GLY A 177 -6.22 -13.55 13.50
C GLY A 177 -5.40 -12.27 13.71
N ASP A 178 -4.12 -12.50 14.03
CA ASP A 178 -3.06 -11.48 14.12
C ASP A 178 -2.63 -11.02 12.70
N PRO A 179 -1.95 -9.86 12.56
CA PRO A 179 -1.45 -9.43 11.26
C PRO A 179 -0.34 -10.37 10.76
N VAL A 180 -0.32 -10.61 9.45
CA VAL A 180 0.75 -11.33 8.77
C VAL A 180 1.83 -10.33 8.37
N PHE A 181 2.91 -10.28 9.13
CA PHE A 181 4.04 -9.42 8.81
C PHE A 181 4.90 -10.01 7.70
N ARG A 182 5.16 -9.21 6.67
CA ARG A 182 6.07 -9.56 5.57
C ARG A 182 6.84 -8.31 5.15
N PRO A 183 8.15 -8.38 4.90
CA PRO A 183 8.85 -7.23 4.37
C PRO A 183 8.40 -6.97 2.91
N ALA A 184 8.13 -5.71 2.54
CA ALA A 184 7.63 -5.33 1.22
C ALA A 184 8.52 -5.83 0.07
N ARG A 185 9.85 -5.86 0.27
CA ARG A 185 10.80 -6.43 -0.70
C ARG A 185 10.54 -7.90 -1.07
N ALA A 186 9.76 -8.63 -0.26
CA ALA A 186 9.43 -10.04 -0.47
C ALA A 186 7.99 -10.26 -0.94
N LEU A 187 7.20 -9.19 -1.14
CA LEU A 187 5.80 -9.30 -1.54
C LEU A 187 5.39 -8.14 -2.45
N ASP A 188 5.15 -8.47 -3.71
CA ASP A 188 4.84 -7.53 -4.79
C ASP A 188 3.71 -6.55 -4.48
N LEU A 189 2.54 -7.05 -4.07
CA LEU A 189 1.38 -6.20 -3.76
C LEU A 189 1.58 -5.32 -2.52
N LEU A 190 2.53 -5.68 -1.64
CA LEU A 190 2.92 -4.85 -0.49
C LEU A 190 3.81 -3.68 -0.92
N GLN A 191 4.62 -3.83 -1.97
CA GLN A 191 5.27 -2.68 -2.62
C GLN A 191 4.24 -1.76 -3.29
N GLY A 192 3.12 -2.31 -3.76
CA GLY A 192 1.96 -1.51 -4.16
C GLY A 192 1.36 -0.71 -3.01
N ALA A 193 1.24 -1.32 -1.83
CA ALA A 193 0.79 -0.62 -0.62
C ALA A 193 1.76 0.50 -0.18
N ASP A 194 3.08 0.32 -0.29
CA ASP A 194 4.10 1.38 -0.09
C ASP A 194 3.83 2.59 -1.01
N MET A 195 3.53 2.35 -2.29
CA MET A 195 3.19 3.43 -3.22
C MET A 195 1.90 4.16 -2.83
N LEU A 196 0.89 3.43 -2.36
CA LEU A 196 -0.34 4.02 -1.84
C LEU A 196 -0.07 4.88 -0.61
N ALA A 197 0.65 4.35 0.38
CA ALA A 197 0.96 5.04 1.63
C ALA A 197 1.80 6.30 1.36
N TYR A 198 2.79 6.19 0.50
CA TYR A 198 3.63 7.32 0.13
C TYR A 198 2.85 8.41 -0.62
N SER A 199 2.04 8.04 -1.62
CA SER A 199 1.23 9.02 -2.36
C SER A 199 0.15 9.67 -1.50
N ALA A 200 -0.51 8.91 -0.61
CA ALA A 200 -1.44 9.44 0.37
C ALA A 200 -0.77 10.46 1.29
N TYR A 201 0.39 10.11 1.86
CA TYR A 201 1.15 11.01 2.72
C TYR A 201 1.53 12.31 2.00
N GLN A 202 1.96 12.25 0.74
CA GLN A 202 2.34 13.46 0.00
C GLN A 202 1.13 14.33 -0.37
N ALA A 203 -0.06 13.76 -0.54
CA ALA A 203 -1.29 14.53 -0.70
C ALA A 203 -1.68 15.34 0.55
N ILE A 204 -1.31 14.83 1.74
CA ILE A 204 -1.55 15.46 3.05
C ILE A 204 -0.45 16.49 3.35
N ALA A 205 0.81 16.03 3.44
CA ALA A 205 1.92 16.84 3.95
C ALA A 205 2.32 17.99 3.02
N LYS A 206 2.01 17.86 1.73
CA LYS A 206 2.22 18.88 0.71
C LYS A 206 3.62 19.53 0.77
N HIS A 207 4.67 18.70 0.91
CA HIS A 207 6.05 19.19 0.85
C HIS A 207 6.32 19.84 -0.53
N PRO A 208 6.87 21.07 -0.62
CA PRO A 208 7.05 21.77 -1.90
C PRO A 208 7.85 20.99 -2.94
N SER A 209 8.89 20.26 -2.51
CA SER A 209 9.71 19.40 -3.38
C SER A 209 8.96 18.19 -3.95
N ARG A 210 7.71 17.99 -3.52
CA ARG A 210 6.80 16.90 -3.90
C ARG A 210 5.50 17.42 -4.54
N ALA A 211 5.43 18.69 -4.92
CA ALA A 211 4.25 19.30 -5.54
C ALA A 211 3.70 18.52 -6.75
N PHE A 212 4.60 17.95 -7.56
CA PHE A 212 4.25 17.15 -8.74
C PHE A 212 3.36 15.93 -8.44
N MET A 213 3.33 15.43 -7.19
CA MET A 213 2.60 14.22 -6.82
C MET A 213 1.45 14.42 -5.83
N TRP A 214 1.19 15.64 -5.36
CA TRP A 214 0.12 15.89 -4.37
C TRP A 214 -1.26 15.42 -4.84
N HIS A 215 -1.49 15.39 -6.16
CA HIS A 215 -2.77 14.99 -6.75
C HIS A 215 -2.85 13.48 -7.03
N TRP A 216 -1.74 12.74 -7.05
CA TRP A 216 -1.70 11.37 -7.58
C TRP A 216 -2.66 10.41 -6.89
N PHE A 217 -2.75 10.46 -5.55
CA PHE A 217 -3.66 9.59 -4.81
C PHE A 217 -5.12 9.85 -5.20
N GLY A 218 -5.56 11.11 -5.10
CA GLY A 218 -6.95 11.49 -5.40
C GLY A 218 -7.32 11.31 -6.87
N SER A 219 -6.41 11.62 -7.80
CA SER A 219 -6.68 11.49 -9.23
C SER A 219 -6.67 10.03 -9.71
N THR A 220 -5.88 9.16 -9.07
CA THR A 220 -5.79 7.74 -9.43
C THR A 220 -6.89 6.91 -8.76
N PHE A 221 -7.32 7.29 -7.56
CA PHE A 221 -8.35 6.59 -6.79
C PHE A 221 -9.50 7.53 -6.39
N PRO A 222 -10.28 8.06 -7.35
CA PRO A 222 -11.36 9.00 -7.05
C PRO A 222 -12.43 8.41 -6.11
N GLY A 223 -12.64 7.10 -6.16
CA GLY A 223 -13.57 6.38 -5.26
C GLY A 223 -13.04 6.12 -3.85
N ALA A 224 -11.77 6.42 -3.55
CA ALA A 224 -11.18 6.25 -2.21
C ALA A 224 -11.41 7.47 -1.31
N HIS A 225 -12.14 8.50 -1.79
CA HIS A 225 -12.43 9.77 -1.08
C HIS A 225 -11.20 10.54 -0.55
N GLY A 226 -10.00 10.19 -1.00
CA GLY A 226 -8.75 10.75 -0.49
C GLY A 226 -8.36 10.24 0.91
N PRO A 227 -7.18 10.60 1.43
CA PRO A 227 -6.79 10.24 2.78
C PRO A 227 -7.73 10.89 3.81
N SER A 228 -8.32 10.09 4.70
CA SER A 228 -9.25 10.57 5.72
C SER A 228 -8.56 10.76 7.07
N SER A 229 -8.87 11.85 7.77
CA SER A 229 -8.37 12.09 9.14
C SER A 229 -9.14 11.22 10.14
N LEU A 230 -8.44 10.52 11.04
CA LEU A 230 -9.01 9.67 12.10
C LEU A 230 -8.38 9.87 13.47
#